data_AF-A0A926TW87-F1
#
_entry.id   AF-A0A926TW87-F1
#
_cell.length_a   1.000
_cell.length_b   1.000
_cell.length_c   1.000
_cell.angle_alpha   90.00
_cell.angle_beta   90.00
_cell.angle_gamma   90.00
#
_symmetry.space_group_name_H-M   'P 1'
#
loop_
_entity.id
_entity.type
_entity.pdbx_description
1 polymer ?
#
loop_
_entity_poly.entity_id
_entity_poly.type
_entity_poly.pdbx_seq_one_letter_code
_entity_poly.pdbx_strand_id
1 'polypeptide(L)'
;MVNSVTSTRALTDGVLRNTLKAVQPSATPPSAVTQAIALNPQEKALIQQKLDVATATEAIVQAVVDARVASSQPVNEAARQEIVNLVELEQAGYLHRVTQEFKGLPSIVRAGFAHSADNYRSTRETLFKDGYQNPAKTIFQKIKTAKFLDHSVVGGLHQEFVDRLDDLESELDKQAPGTATKVAAMIQQVVGFVPRLTRDSDAELSNHAYGLAIDIDSSRNPYIAKQAVINELNWVVRDLNFDFGKAIEPSISWGDAAAVTRLHEKVAAASDKLKAWLQQYLAPYNAFKHQIEEAQQALKELDKQLKQAKAAQQAAQHNSDAHKQATAAIAQLQTEIKTQQEIVKTAETTIKADENFTHLQALDALHGKDLLEWSQYGIQSIPLELAIAMNALGFRWGQQYKSKKDGMHFELLAEEVISKAG
;
A
#
# COMPACT_ATOMS: atom_id res chain seq x y z
N MET A 1 -11.39 -2.41 5.49
CA MET A 1 -10.62 -3.10 6.54
C MET A 1 -9.17 -2.70 6.41
N VAL A 2 -8.69 -1.76 7.22
CA VAL A 2 -7.30 -1.30 7.21
C VAL A 2 -6.55 -2.09 8.27
N ASN A 3 -5.76 -3.08 7.84
CA ASN A 3 -4.90 -3.83 8.76
C ASN A 3 -3.77 -2.90 9.23
N SER A 4 -3.79 -2.57 10.52
CA SER A 4 -2.73 -1.80 11.17
C SER A 4 -1.47 -2.66 11.26
N VAL A 5 -0.45 -2.29 10.51
CA VAL A 5 0.90 -2.79 10.72
C VAL A 5 1.45 -2.07 11.96
N THR A 6 1.40 -2.73 13.12
CA THR A 6 2.13 -2.32 14.31
C THR A 6 3.63 -2.52 14.06
N SER A 7 4.30 -1.43 13.68
CA SER A 7 5.75 -1.38 13.52
C SER A 7 6.43 -1.23 14.89
N THR A 8 7.44 -2.07 15.11
CA THR A 8 8.31 -2.18 16.26
C THR A 8 9.23 -0.97 16.40
N ARG A 9 8.68 0.19 16.80
CA ARG A 9 9.45 1.42 17.07
C ARG A 9 9.16 2.04 18.45
N ALA A 10 8.87 1.18 19.44
CA ALA A 10 8.51 1.58 20.80
C ALA A 10 9.69 1.94 21.73
N LEU A 11 10.92 2.13 21.21
CA LEU A 11 12.11 2.36 22.06
C LEU A 11 12.62 3.81 22.12
N THR A 12 12.04 4.74 21.37
CA THR A 12 12.43 6.17 21.39
C THR A 12 11.46 7.08 22.17
N ASP A 13 10.22 6.65 22.40
CA ASP A 13 9.18 7.49 23.05
C ASP A 13 9.36 7.65 24.56
N GLY A 14 10.08 6.72 25.21
CA GLY A 14 10.39 6.80 26.64
C GLY A 14 11.45 7.85 27.00
N VAL A 15 12.28 8.25 26.03
CA VAL A 15 13.42 9.16 26.27
C VAL A 15 13.01 10.63 26.12
N LEU A 16 12.09 10.95 25.19
CA LEU A 16 11.64 12.32 24.93
C LEU A 16 10.66 12.88 25.99
N ARG A 17 9.84 12.04 26.64
CA ARG A 17 8.96 12.52 27.73
C ARG A 17 9.68 12.78 29.05
N ASN A 18 10.87 12.21 29.24
CA ASN A 18 11.66 12.40 30.46
C ASN A 18 12.65 13.58 30.37
N THR A 19 12.96 14.09 29.18
CA THR A 19 13.88 15.23 29.01
C THR A 19 13.23 16.60 29.24
N LEU A 20 11.89 16.69 29.23
CA LEU A 20 11.16 17.93 29.53
C LEU A 20 10.82 18.12 31.02
N LYS A 21 11.11 17.14 31.88
CA LYS A 21 10.96 17.29 33.34
C LYS A 21 12.34 17.43 34.00
N ALA A 22 12.64 18.69 34.34
CA ALA A 22 13.62 19.11 35.33
C ALA A 22 15.11 18.89 34.99
N VAL A 23 15.65 19.76 34.14
CA VAL A 23 17.03 20.23 34.34
C VAL A 23 16.97 21.32 35.43
N GLN A 24 17.21 20.93 36.69
CA GLN A 24 17.55 21.91 37.73
C GLN A 24 19.04 22.25 37.63
N PRO A 25 19.44 23.53 37.57
CA PRO A 25 20.84 23.91 37.49
C PRO A 25 21.58 23.62 38.80
N SER A 26 22.64 22.82 38.76
CA SER A 26 23.55 22.65 39.90
C SER A 26 24.34 23.93 40.13
N ALA A 27 24.25 24.48 41.34
CA ALA A 27 24.90 25.72 41.74
C ALA A 27 26.39 25.52 42.07
N THR A 28 27.25 25.63 41.05
CA THR A 28 28.66 26.00 41.24
C THR A 28 29.12 26.84 40.04
N PRO A 29 29.51 28.11 40.20
CA PRO A 29 29.90 28.95 39.07
C PRO A 29 31.37 28.68 38.68
N PRO A 30 31.67 28.23 37.45
CA PRO A 30 33.03 28.27 36.96
C PRO A 30 33.42 29.73 36.67
N SER A 31 34.47 30.19 37.34
CA SER A 31 35.07 31.51 37.16
C SER A 31 35.94 31.54 35.89
N ALA A 32 35.29 31.52 34.74
CA ALA A 32 35.84 31.99 33.46
C ALA A 32 34.64 32.38 32.60
N VAL A 33 34.60 33.64 32.15
CA VAL A 33 33.55 34.16 31.26
C VAL A 33 33.65 33.39 29.94
N THR A 34 32.95 32.26 29.88
CA THR A 34 32.78 31.48 28.67
C THR A 34 31.75 32.28 27.88
N GLN A 35 32.20 33.01 26.86
CA GLN A 35 31.26 33.68 25.95
C GLN A 35 30.31 32.61 25.42
N ALA A 36 29.01 32.77 25.69
CA ALA A 36 27.98 31.84 25.23
C ALA A 36 28.14 31.64 23.73
N ILE A 37 28.34 30.40 23.30
CA ILE A 37 28.62 30.08 21.92
C ILE A 37 27.28 30.09 21.17
N ALA A 38 26.95 31.21 20.54
CA ALA A 38 25.73 31.31 19.74
C ALA A 38 25.91 30.64 18.36
N LEU A 39 24.85 29.98 17.86
CA LEU A 39 24.80 29.54 16.46
C LEU A 39 24.74 30.75 15.53
N ASN A 40 25.67 30.84 14.58
CA ASN A 40 25.60 31.87 13.54
C ASN A 40 24.50 31.52 12.50
N PRO A 41 24.06 32.46 11.64
CA PRO A 41 22.99 32.19 10.66
C PRO A 41 23.29 31.04 9.68
N GLN A 42 24.54 30.83 9.29
CA GLN A 42 24.93 29.74 8.39
C GLN A 42 24.83 28.38 9.08
N GLU A 43 25.23 28.30 10.35
CA GLU A 43 25.08 27.09 11.17
C GLU A 43 23.61 26.74 11.40
N LYS A 44 22.76 27.73 11.67
CA LYS A 44 21.30 27.52 11.78
C LYS A 44 20.70 27.00 10.48
N ALA A 45 21.09 27.59 9.35
CA ALA A 45 20.63 27.13 8.04
C ALA A 45 21.08 25.70 7.74
N LEU A 46 22.32 25.35 8.10
CA LEU A 46 22.87 23.99 7.98
C LEU A 46 22.10 23.00 8.85
N ILE A 47 21.85 23.32 10.11
CA ILE A 47 21.05 22.47 11.02
C ILE A 47 19.65 22.25 10.44
N GLN A 48 18.99 23.32 9.98
CA GLN A 48 17.65 23.22 9.40
C GLN A 48 17.63 22.33 8.15
N GLN A 49 18.56 22.54 7.21
CA GLN A 49 18.69 21.72 6.00
C GLN A 49 18.86 20.23 6.34
N LYS A 50 19.67 19.92 7.37
CA LYS A 50 19.92 18.54 7.78
C LYS A 50 18.73 17.91 8.51
N LEU A 51 17.98 18.68 9.30
CA LEU A 51 16.75 18.24 9.96
C LEU A 51 15.63 17.95 8.94
N ASP A 52 15.53 18.76 7.88
CA ASP A 52 14.54 18.58 6.82
C ASP A 52 14.68 17.23 6.07
N VAL A 53 15.89 16.67 6.02
CA VAL A 53 16.17 15.35 5.40
C VAL A 53 16.39 14.22 6.43
N ALA A 54 16.03 14.45 7.69
CA ALA A 54 16.20 13.52 8.82
C ALA A 54 17.61 12.97 9.01
N THR A 55 18.60 13.87 8.97
CA THR A 55 19.96 13.53 9.38
C THR A 55 20.01 13.22 10.88
N ALA A 56 20.77 12.19 11.27
CA ALA A 56 21.00 11.85 12.67
C ALA A 56 21.68 13.02 13.43
N THR A 57 21.31 13.21 14.70
CA THR A 57 21.79 14.31 15.54
C THR A 57 23.32 14.38 15.60
N GLU A 58 24.01 13.25 15.73
CA GLU A 58 25.48 13.21 15.75
C GLU A 58 26.09 13.74 14.45
N ALA A 59 25.49 13.42 13.30
CA ALA A 59 25.95 13.90 12.00
C ALA A 59 25.66 15.39 11.80
N ILE A 60 24.57 15.92 12.38
CA ILE A 60 24.31 17.36 12.41
C ILE A 60 25.36 18.08 13.26
N VAL A 61 25.63 17.57 14.46
CA VAL A 61 26.66 18.10 15.36
C VAL A 61 28.02 18.12 14.65
N GLN A 62 28.41 17.01 14.01
CA GLN A 62 29.68 16.95 13.29
C GLN A 62 29.74 17.97 12.15
N ALA A 63 28.66 18.14 11.38
CA ALA A 63 28.62 19.13 10.30
C ALA A 63 28.78 20.58 10.81
N VAL A 64 28.22 20.90 11.98
CA VAL A 64 28.40 22.22 12.62
C VAL A 64 29.84 22.39 13.13
N VAL A 65 30.44 21.35 13.73
CA VAL A 65 31.84 21.36 14.14
C VAL A 65 32.76 21.61 12.95
N ASP A 66 32.56 20.88 11.84
CA ASP A 66 33.36 21.02 10.63
C ASP A 66 33.25 22.43 10.04
N ALA A 67 32.03 23.01 10.02
CA ALA A 67 31.79 24.37 9.55
C ALA A 67 32.52 25.43 10.41
N ARG A 68 32.59 25.23 11.72
CA ARG A 68 33.34 26.09 12.64
C ARG A 68 34.84 26.00 12.46
N VAL A 69 35.36 24.78 12.36
CA VAL A 69 36.79 24.54 12.09
C VAL A 69 37.20 25.18 10.77
N ALA A 70 36.38 25.03 9.72
CA ALA A 70 36.61 25.69 8.43
C ALA A 70 36.61 27.22 8.53
N SER A 71 35.86 27.78 9.48
CA SER A 71 35.80 29.22 9.78
C SER A 71 36.88 29.67 10.78
N SER A 72 37.89 28.84 11.05
CA SER A 72 38.98 29.09 12.02
C SER A 72 38.50 29.32 13.46
N GLN A 73 37.32 28.79 13.83
CA GLN A 73 36.82 28.79 15.19
C GLN A 73 37.21 27.48 15.89
N PRO A 74 38.07 27.49 16.93
CA PRO A 74 38.47 26.27 17.60
C PRO A 74 37.30 25.65 18.37
N VAL A 75 37.12 24.33 18.24
CA VAL A 75 36.08 23.57 18.95
C VAL A 75 36.77 22.63 19.94
N ASN A 76 36.72 22.97 21.23
CA ASN A 76 37.13 22.06 22.31
C ASN A 76 35.93 21.22 22.79
N GLU A 77 36.13 20.31 23.74
CA GLU A 77 35.06 19.42 24.22
C GLU A 77 33.87 20.18 24.84
N ALA A 78 34.14 21.26 25.58
CA ALA A 78 33.07 22.10 26.14
C ALA A 78 32.25 22.76 25.03
N ALA A 79 32.90 23.30 24.00
CA ALA A 79 32.24 23.89 22.83
C ALA A 79 31.45 22.83 22.04
N ARG A 80 31.97 21.61 21.95
CA ARG A 80 31.28 20.48 21.32
C ARG A 80 29.99 20.12 22.08
N GLN A 81 30.05 20.03 23.41
CA GLN A 81 28.86 19.79 24.23
C GLN A 81 27.83 20.92 24.12
N GLU A 82 28.28 22.18 24.00
CA GLU A 82 27.38 23.31 23.75
C GLU A 82 26.71 23.22 22.37
N ILE A 83 27.44 22.82 21.32
CA ILE A 83 26.86 22.53 20.00
C ILE A 83 25.79 21.45 20.09
N VAL A 84 26.02 20.36 20.83
CA VAL A 84 25.01 19.30 21.06
C VAL A 84 23.73 19.91 21.62
N ASN A 85 23.83 20.68 22.71
CA ASN A 85 22.66 21.31 23.35
C ASN A 85 21.91 22.26 22.39
N LEU A 86 22.64 23.00 21.55
CA LEU A 86 22.04 23.91 20.55
C LEU A 86 21.34 23.16 19.43
N VAL A 87 21.92 22.05 18.96
CA VAL A 87 21.30 21.18 17.94
C VAL A 87 20.02 20.54 18.48
N GLU A 88 20.03 20.06 19.73
CA GLU A 88 18.83 19.51 20.39
C GLU A 88 17.71 20.56 20.52
N LEU A 89 18.07 21.81 20.87
CA LEU A 89 17.11 22.91 20.93
C LEU A 89 16.49 23.22 19.57
N GLU A 90 17.30 23.29 18.50
CA GLU A 90 16.82 23.50 17.13
C GLU A 90 15.96 22.32 16.65
N GLN A 91 16.29 21.07 17.03
CA GLN A 91 15.50 19.88 16.73
C GLN A 91 14.13 19.93 17.40
N ALA A 92 14.05 20.34 18.67
CA ALA A 92 12.77 20.53 19.36
C ALA A 92 11.92 21.63 18.69
N GLY A 93 12.56 22.74 18.28
CA GLY A 93 11.92 23.80 17.51
C GLY A 93 11.40 23.32 16.15
N TYR A 94 12.19 22.50 15.45
CA TYR A 94 11.79 21.87 14.19
C TYR A 94 10.58 20.96 14.35
N LEU A 95 10.58 20.06 15.32
CA LEU A 95 9.45 19.17 15.60
C LEU A 95 8.18 19.95 15.93
N HIS A 96 8.31 21.05 16.67
CA HIS A 96 7.19 21.95 16.92
C HIS A 96 6.66 22.57 15.61
N ARG A 97 7.55 23.12 14.76
CA ARG A 97 7.15 23.68 13.45
C ARG A 97 6.44 22.66 12.57
N VAL A 98 6.99 21.46 12.41
CA VAL A 98 6.38 20.37 11.61
C VAL A 98 5.00 19.99 12.17
N THR A 99 4.83 19.99 13.49
CA THR A 99 3.53 19.74 14.13
C THR A 99 2.52 20.86 13.82
N GLN A 100 2.93 22.12 13.86
CA GLN A 100 2.05 23.24 13.52
C GLN A 100 1.70 23.26 12.03
N GLU A 101 2.68 22.99 11.18
CA GLU A 101 2.52 22.80 9.74
C GLU A 101 1.46 21.72 9.47
N PHE A 102 1.60 20.53 10.08
CA PHE A 102 0.62 19.45 9.98
C PHE A 102 -0.78 19.88 10.43
N LYS A 103 -0.90 20.56 11.58
CA LYS A 103 -2.18 21.05 12.11
C LYS A 103 -2.86 22.05 11.16
N GLY A 104 -2.08 22.83 10.43
CA GLY A 104 -2.57 23.79 9.43
C GLY A 104 -3.05 23.15 8.13
N LEU A 105 -2.77 21.87 7.88
CA LEU A 105 -3.18 21.18 6.65
C LEU A 105 -4.71 20.95 6.58
N PRO A 106 -5.27 20.88 5.36
CA PRO A 106 -6.66 20.49 5.15
C PRO A 106 -7.02 19.20 5.89
N SER A 107 -8.24 19.11 6.43
CA SER A 107 -8.68 17.94 7.21
C SER A 107 -8.58 16.63 6.43
N ILE A 108 -8.87 16.66 5.12
CA ILE A 108 -8.78 15.51 4.23
C ILE A 108 -7.34 15.00 4.07
N VAL A 109 -6.37 15.91 4.01
CA VAL A 109 -4.94 15.56 3.97
C VAL A 109 -4.49 14.98 5.31
N ARG A 110 -4.88 15.61 6.43
CA ARG A 110 -4.58 15.07 7.76
C ARG A 110 -5.17 13.67 7.95
N ALA A 111 -6.35 13.40 7.41
CA ALA A 111 -6.95 12.07 7.42
C ALA A 111 -6.12 11.05 6.61
N GLY A 112 -5.57 11.45 5.46
CA GLY A 112 -4.62 10.62 4.68
C GLY A 112 -3.37 10.21 5.48
N PHE A 113 -2.92 11.05 6.41
CA PHE A 113 -1.85 10.74 7.36
C PHE A 113 -2.32 10.02 8.65
N ALA A 114 -3.56 9.50 8.68
CA ALA A 114 -4.20 8.93 9.87
C ALA A 114 -4.18 9.88 11.10
N HIS A 115 -4.27 11.18 10.84
CA HIS A 115 -4.17 12.25 11.84
C HIS A 115 -2.86 12.27 12.65
N SER A 116 -1.78 11.68 12.12
CA SER A 116 -0.47 11.59 12.76
C SER A 116 0.55 12.55 12.16
N ALA A 117 1.12 13.43 12.99
CA ALA A 117 2.22 14.31 12.61
C ALA A 117 3.52 13.54 12.34
N ASP A 118 3.70 12.35 12.89
CA ASP A 118 4.87 11.50 12.62
C ASP A 118 4.81 10.89 11.23
N ASN A 119 3.63 10.43 10.80
CA ASN A 119 3.41 9.97 9.43
C ASN A 119 3.67 11.12 8.43
N TYR A 120 3.16 12.31 8.75
CA TYR A 120 3.44 13.53 7.99
C TYR A 120 4.93 13.81 7.87
N ARG A 121 5.65 13.82 9.00
CA ARG A 121 7.09 14.09 9.06
C ARG A 121 7.87 13.11 8.17
N SER A 122 7.57 11.81 8.22
CA SER A 122 8.26 10.81 7.39
C SER A 122 8.09 11.06 5.89
N THR A 123 6.88 11.40 5.42
CA THR A 123 6.67 11.74 4.01
C THR A 123 7.31 13.08 3.63
N ARG A 124 7.23 14.07 4.53
CA ARG A 124 7.88 15.38 4.37
C ARG A 124 9.38 15.21 4.13
N GLU A 125 10.06 14.40 4.93
CA GLU A 125 11.50 14.12 4.79
C GLU A 125 11.87 13.58 3.39
N THR A 126 11.07 12.67 2.83
CA THR A 126 11.29 12.16 1.46
C THR A 126 11.09 13.27 0.42
N LEU A 127 10.06 14.10 0.58
CA LEU A 127 9.82 15.25 -0.32
C LEU A 127 10.98 16.25 -0.30
N PHE A 128 11.59 16.50 0.85
CA PHE A 128 12.78 17.36 0.93
C PHE A 128 13.98 16.76 0.19
N LYS A 129 14.18 15.44 0.27
CA LYS A 129 15.22 14.73 -0.50
C LYS A 129 14.97 14.83 -2.00
N ASP A 130 13.71 14.86 -2.42
CA ASP A 130 13.30 15.05 -3.81
C ASP A 130 13.37 16.52 -4.28
N GLY A 131 13.71 17.43 -3.37
CA GLY A 131 13.97 18.85 -3.65
C GLY A 131 12.84 19.81 -3.31
N TYR A 132 11.70 19.33 -2.78
CA TYR A 132 10.58 20.18 -2.39
C TYR A 132 10.86 20.89 -1.06
N GLN A 133 11.08 22.20 -1.10
CA GLN A 133 11.48 22.99 0.07
C GLN A 133 10.33 23.34 1.02
N ASN A 134 9.07 23.25 0.55
CA ASN A 134 7.89 23.58 1.35
C ASN A 134 6.68 22.71 0.96
N PRO A 135 6.73 21.40 1.20
CA PRO A 135 5.70 20.47 0.74
C PRO A 135 4.30 20.77 1.33
N ALA A 136 4.21 21.33 2.54
CA ALA A 136 2.93 21.81 3.06
C ALA A 136 2.27 22.82 2.13
N LYS A 137 2.99 23.85 1.71
CA LYS A 137 2.46 24.93 0.87
C LYS A 137 2.31 24.50 -0.58
N THR A 138 3.30 23.81 -1.14
CA THR A 138 3.36 23.54 -2.58
C THR A 138 2.55 22.32 -2.99
N ILE A 139 2.33 21.36 -2.09
CA ILE A 139 1.62 20.10 -2.36
C ILE A 139 0.36 20.04 -1.49
N PHE A 140 0.51 19.94 -0.18
CA PHE A 140 -0.56 19.49 0.70
C PHE A 140 -1.70 20.50 0.89
N GLN A 141 -1.41 21.81 0.94
CA GLN A 141 -2.44 22.87 0.98
C GLN A 141 -3.24 22.96 -0.32
N LYS A 142 -2.71 22.42 -1.42
CA LYS A 142 -3.40 22.38 -2.71
C LYS A 142 -4.24 21.13 -2.92
N ILE A 143 -4.19 20.16 -2.00
CA ILE A 143 -5.05 18.97 -2.04
C ILE A 143 -6.41 19.32 -1.43
N LYS A 144 -7.46 19.13 -2.22
CA LYS A 144 -8.85 19.46 -1.88
C LYS A 144 -9.76 18.27 -2.08
N THR A 145 -10.94 18.33 -1.48
CA THR A 145 -12.06 17.44 -1.85
C THR A 145 -12.35 17.62 -3.34
N ALA A 146 -12.46 16.52 -4.07
CA ALA A 146 -12.70 16.52 -5.51
C ALA A 146 -13.75 15.49 -5.89
N LYS A 147 -14.31 15.66 -7.09
CA LYS A 147 -15.19 14.68 -7.72
C LYS A 147 -14.54 14.15 -9.00
N PHE A 148 -14.93 12.94 -9.39
CA PHE A 148 -14.58 12.31 -10.64
C PHE A 148 -15.84 11.67 -11.22
N LEU A 149 -16.41 12.28 -12.27
CA LEU A 149 -17.68 11.83 -12.89
C LEU A 149 -18.77 11.60 -11.82
N ASP A 150 -19.06 12.63 -11.02
CA ASP A 150 -19.95 12.63 -9.85
C ASP A 150 -19.53 11.80 -8.62
N HIS A 151 -18.50 10.97 -8.71
CA HIS A 151 -18.01 10.19 -7.57
C HIS A 151 -17.09 11.02 -6.68
N SER A 152 -17.24 10.92 -5.36
CA SER A 152 -16.30 11.56 -4.43
C SER A 152 -14.95 10.84 -4.46
N VAL A 153 -13.87 11.60 -4.62
CA VAL A 153 -12.51 11.04 -4.61
C VAL A 153 -12.01 10.91 -3.18
N VAL A 154 -11.80 9.68 -2.71
CA VAL A 154 -11.31 9.41 -1.34
C VAL A 154 -9.91 9.98 -1.18
N GLY A 155 -9.67 10.77 -0.13
CA GLY A 155 -8.39 11.44 0.11
C GLY A 155 -8.21 12.79 -0.60
N GLY A 156 -9.02 13.07 -1.63
CA GLY A 156 -8.95 14.31 -2.39
C GLY A 156 -7.86 14.32 -3.46
N LEU A 157 -7.76 15.43 -4.18
CA LEU A 157 -6.82 15.62 -5.30
C LEU A 157 -6.14 16.97 -5.21
N HIS A 158 -4.91 17.02 -5.71
CA HIS A 158 -4.17 18.26 -5.90
C HIS A 158 -4.85 19.13 -6.96
N GLN A 159 -4.81 20.46 -6.79
CA GLN A 159 -5.48 21.40 -7.70
C GLN A 159 -5.13 21.17 -9.17
N GLU A 160 -3.84 20.97 -9.50
CA GLU A 160 -3.41 20.70 -10.89
C GLU A 160 -4.07 19.45 -11.51
N PHE A 161 -4.41 18.44 -10.69
CA PHE A 161 -5.15 17.27 -11.17
C PHE A 161 -6.62 17.63 -11.41
N VAL A 162 -7.22 18.37 -10.47
CA VAL A 162 -8.62 18.84 -10.58
C VAL A 162 -8.81 19.72 -11.81
N ASP A 163 -7.92 20.68 -12.05
CA ASP A 163 -8.00 21.60 -13.19
C ASP A 163 -8.01 20.86 -14.54
N ARG A 164 -7.31 19.71 -14.63
CA ARG A 164 -7.34 18.87 -15.84
C ARG A 164 -8.59 18.02 -15.95
N LEU A 165 -9.26 17.69 -14.84
CA LEU A 165 -10.50 16.93 -14.86
C LEU A 165 -11.72 17.77 -15.26
N ASP A 166 -11.64 19.10 -15.19
CA ASP A 166 -12.76 20.00 -15.55
C ASP A 166 -13.27 19.76 -16.99
N ASP A 167 -12.39 19.30 -17.89
CA ASP A 167 -12.73 18.98 -19.28
C ASP A 167 -13.12 17.50 -19.51
N LEU A 168 -13.05 16.63 -18.50
CA LEU A 168 -13.23 15.18 -18.69
C LEU A 168 -14.60 14.79 -19.25
N GLU A 169 -15.68 15.38 -18.75
CA GLU A 169 -17.03 15.08 -19.24
C GLU A 169 -17.18 15.50 -20.71
N SER A 170 -16.62 16.65 -21.06
CA SER A 170 -16.60 17.15 -22.45
C SER A 170 -15.78 16.22 -23.35
N GLU A 171 -14.59 15.78 -22.92
CA GLU A 171 -13.76 14.83 -23.69
C GLU A 171 -14.44 13.47 -23.89
N LEU A 172 -15.19 12.98 -22.90
CA LEU A 172 -15.98 11.75 -23.03
C LEU A 172 -17.11 11.93 -24.04
N ASP A 173 -17.86 13.03 -23.95
CA ASP A 173 -19.02 13.26 -24.81
C ASP A 173 -18.67 13.62 -26.26
N LYS A 174 -17.42 14.01 -26.54
CA LYS A 174 -16.90 14.10 -27.92
C LYS A 174 -16.92 12.75 -28.65
N GLN A 175 -16.79 11.64 -27.92
CA GLN A 175 -16.79 10.29 -28.51
C GLN A 175 -18.22 9.88 -28.90
N ALA A 176 -19.18 10.12 -28.01
CA ALA A 176 -20.61 10.07 -28.29
C ALA A 176 -21.40 10.80 -27.18
N PRO A 177 -22.50 11.49 -27.49
CA PRO A 177 -23.32 12.15 -26.47
C PRO A 177 -23.79 11.18 -25.36
N GLY A 178 -23.61 11.58 -24.10
CA GLY A 178 -23.99 10.80 -22.91
C GLY A 178 -23.00 9.70 -22.53
N THR A 179 -21.79 9.71 -23.09
CA THR A 179 -20.72 8.78 -22.72
C THR A 179 -20.25 9.05 -21.31
N ALA A 180 -20.15 10.32 -20.90
CA ALA A 180 -19.78 10.68 -19.53
C ALA A 180 -20.69 10.02 -18.48
N THR A 181 -22.02 10.11 -18.68
CA THR A 181 -23.02 9.48 -17.79
C THR A 181 -22.89 7.95 -17.76
N LYS A 182 -22.64 7.32 -18.91
CA LYS A 182 -22.46 5.85 -18.98
C LYS A 182 -21.23 5.39 -18.23
N VAL A 183 -20.09 6.07 -18.44
CA VAL A 183 -18.83 5.78 -17.74
C VAL A 183 -18.98 6.02 -16.24
N ALA A 184 -19.61 7.12 -15.85
CA ALA A 184 -19.90 7.42 -14.43
C ALA A 184 -20.67 6.28 -13.74
N ALA A 185 -21.66 5.70 -14.43
CA ALA A 185 -22.46 4.59 -13.88
C ALA A 185 -21.68 3.27 -13.72
N MET A 186 -20.53 3.13 -14.38
CA MET A 186 -19.68 1.93 -14.28
C MET A 186 -18.69 1.99 -13.12
N ILE A 187 -18.37 3.20 -12.65
CA ILE A 187 -17.41 3.44 -11.56
C ILE A 187 -18.08 3.23 -10.21
N GLN A 188 -17.39 2.56 -9.29
CA GLN A 188 -17.88 2.35 -7.93
C GLN A 188 -17.09 3.15 -6.90
N GLN A 189 -15.78 3.28 -7.10
CA GLN A 189 -14.88 3.92 -6.17
C GLN A 189 -13.70 4.58 -6.90
N VAL A 190 -13.34 5.77 -6.40
CA VAL A 190 -12.14 6.50 -6.82
C VAL A 190 -11.33 6.88 -5.59
N VAL A 191 -10.05 6.53 -5.58
CA VAL A 191 -9.11 6.85 -4.50
C VAL A 191 -8.02 7.78 -5.02
N GLY A 192 -7.89 8.97 -4.43
CA GLY A 192 -6.90 9.98 -4.75
C GLY A 192 -5.72 9.96 -3.76
N PHE A 193 -5.54 11.02 -2.99
CA PHE A 193 -4.39 11.19 -2.11
C PHE A 193 -4.21 10.06 -1.08
N VAL A 194 -3.03 9.43 -1.12
CA VAL A 194 -2.55 8.43 -0.14
C VAL A 194 -1.04 8.66 0.05
N PRO A 195 -0.57 9.15 1.22
CA PRO A 195 0.84 9.47 1.43
C PRO A 195 1.66 8.20 1.67
N ARG A 196 2.01 7.52 0.58
CA ARG A 196 2.78 6.27 0.59
C ARG A 196 3.93 6.29 -0.41
N LEU A 197 4.93 5.47 -0.13
CA LEU A 197 5.97 5.12 -1.08
C LEU A 197 5.38 4.25 -2.21
N THR A 198 6.08 4.18 -3.33
CA THR A 198 5.75 3.21 -4.37
C THR A 198 5.92 1.80 -3.80
N ARG A 199 5.20 0.83 -4.36
CA ARG A 199 5.22 -0.54 -3.83
C ARG A 199 6.57 -1.25 -4.03
N ASP A 200 7.37 -0.76 -4.98
CA ASP A 200 8.62 -1.39 -5.40
C ASP A 200 9.86 -0.61 -4.91
N SER A 201 9.67 0.45 -4.12
CA SER A 201 10.75 1.30 -3.59
C SER A 201 10.48 1.72 -2.16
N ASP A 202 11.53 1.72 -1.34
CA ASP A 202 11.51 2.29 0.02
C ASP A 202 11.91 3.77 0.05
N ALA A 203 12.26 4.34 -1.11
CA ALA A 203 12.77 5.70 -1.24
C ALA A 203 11.91 6.60 -2.15
N GLU A 204 11.11 6.01 -3.04
CA GLU A 204 10.33 6.76 -4.04
C GLU A 204 8.88 6.93 -3.61
N LEU A 205 8.35 8.14 -3.71
CA LEU A 205 6.94 8.42 -3.42
C LEU A 205 6.05 8.07 -4.62
N SER A 206 4.88 7.50 -4.33
CA SER A 206 3.82 7.34 -5.34
C SER A 206 3.22 8.70 -5.70
N ASN A 207 2.73 8.89 -6.93
CA ASN A 207 1.98 10.09 -7.31
C ASN A 207 0.69 10.30 -6.48
N HIS A 208 0.17 9.24 -5.82
CA HIS A 208 -0.85 9.39 -4.78
C HIS A 208 -0.38 10.25 -3.60
N ALA A 209 0.91 10.24 -3.24
CA ALA A 209 1.44 11.05 -2.14
C ALA A 209 1.48 12.56 -2.48
N TYR A 210 1.32 12.90 -3.76
CA TYR A 210 1.21 14.28 -4.23
C TYR A 210 -0.24 14.72 -4.46
N GLY A 211 -1.20 13.78 -4.34
CA GLY A 211 -2.58 14.01 -4.79
C GLY A 211 -2.70 14.10 -6.31
N LEU A 212 -1.74 13.54 -7.05
CA LEU A 212 -1.63 13.59 -8.51
C LEU A 212 -1.92 12.25 -9.18
N ALA A 213 -2.58 11.34 -8.49
CA ALA A 213 -3.03 10.08 -9.05
C ALA A 213 -4.40 9.67 -8.51
N ILE A 214 -5.12 8.88 -9.30
CA ILE A 214 -6.33 8.18 -8.91
C ILE A 214 -6.21 6.68 -9.19
N ASP A 215 -6.81 5.88 -8.31
CA ASP A 215 -7.09 4.47 -8.53
C ASP A 215 -8.61 4.29 -8.66
N ILE A 216 -9.06 3.66 -9.75
CA ILE A 216 -10.48 3.39 -10.04
C ILE A 216 -10.76 1.89 -9.88
N ASP A 217 -11.70 1.55 -9.00
CA ASP A 217 -12.21 0.18 -8.79
C ASP A 217 -11.10 -0.88 -8.65
N SER A 218 -10.21 -0.69 -7.67
CA SER A 218 -8.98 -1.49 -7.50
C SER A 218 -9.15 -3.02 -7.49
N SER A 219 -10.32 -3.52 -7.09
CA SER A 219 -10.61 -4.96 -7.09
C SER A 219 -10.89 -5.53 -8.48
N ARG A 220 -11.37 -4.68 -9.41
CA ARG A 220 -11.66 -5.00 -10.82
C ARG A 220 -10.56 -4.59 -11.78
N ASN A 221 -9.62 -3.77 -11.32
CA ASN A 221 -8.48 -3.28 -12.10
C ASN A 221 -7.18 -3.43 -11.30
N PRO A 222 -6.82 -4.66 -10.88
CA PRO A 222 -5.77 -4.88 -9.88
C PRO A 222 -4.37 -4.48 -10.36
N TYR A 223 -3.53 -4.07 -9.40
CA TYR A 223 -2.08 -3.97 -9.59
C TYR A 223 -1.42 -5.35 -9.68
N ILE A 224 -0.96 -5.72 -10.86
CA ILE A 224 -0.31 -7.00 -11.17
C ILE A 224 1.19 -6.77 -11.31
N ALA A 225 1.94 -7.15 -10.27
CA ALA A 225 3.40 -7.04 -10.25
C ALA A 225 4.12 -8.26 -9.65
N LYS A 226 3.42 -9.12 -8.92
CA LYS A 226 4.04 -10.32 -8.33
C LYS A 226 4.26 -11.35 -9.44
N GLN A 227 5.51 -11.83 -9.59
CA GLN A 227 5.86 -12.79 -10.64
C GLN A 227 5.02 -14.08 -10.58
N ALA A 228 4.71 -14.58 -9.38
CA ALA A 228 3.83 -15.74 -9.22
C ALA A 228 2.45 -15.49 -9.85
N VAL A 229 1.82 -14.34 -9.57
CA VAL A 229 0.53 -13.97 -10.17
C VAL A 229 0.65 -13.82 -11.69
N ILE A 230 1.70 -13.15 -12.17
CA ILE A 230 1.96 -12.97 -13.60
C ILE A 230 2.06 -14.32 -14.31
N ASN A 231 2.77 -15.30 -13.73
CA ASN A 231 2.92 -16.64 -14.31
C ASN A 231 1.56 -17.33 -14.47
N GLU A 232 0.72 -17.30 -13.43
CA GLU A 232 -0.60 -17.92 -13.49
C GLU A 232 -1.51 -17.23 -14.51
N LEU A 233 -1.53 -15.89 -14.53
CA LEU A 233 -2.33 -15.14 -15.50
C LEU A 233 -1.85 -15.39 -16.94
N ASN A 234 -0.54 -15.38 -17.19
CA ASN A 234 0.05 -15.69 -18.48
C ASN A 234 -0.24 -17.13 -18.92
N TRP A 235 -0.33 -18.09 -18.00
CA TRP A 235 -0.75 -19.44 -18.33
C TRP A 235 -2.19 -19.45 -18.84
N VAL A 236 -3.12 -18.73 -18.19
CA VAL A 236 -4.53 -18.65 -18.62
C VAL A 236 -4.68 -18.02 -20.02
N VAL A 237 -3.85 -17.02 -20.34
CA VAL A 237 -3.91 -16.27 -21.62
C VAL A 237 -2.83 -16.66 -22.62
N ARG A 238 -2.20 -17.83 -22.45
CA ARG A 238 -1.04 -18.28 -23.26
C ARG A 238 -1.30 -18.37 -24.76
N ASP A 239 -2.56 -18.43 -25.17
CA ASP A 239 -3.02 -18.45 -26.56
C ASP A 239 -3.21 -17.05 -27.18
N LEU A 240 -3.15 -15.97 -26.38
CA LEU A 240 -3.38 -14.59 -26.83
C LEU A 240 -2.11 -13.79 -27.17
N ASN A 241 -0.93 -14.42 -27.11
CA ASN A 241 0.37 -13.74 -27.26
C ASN A 241 0.46 -12.47 -26.36
N PHE A 242 -0.05 -12.58 -25.14
CA PHE A 242 -0.11 -11.50 -24.16
C PHE A 242 0.73 -11.87 -22.93
N ASP A 243 1.42 -10.90 -22.35
CA ASP A 243 2.28 -11.09 -21.17
C ASP A 243 2.07 -9.95 -20.16
N PHE A 244 1.48 -10.27 -19.01
CA PHE A 244 1.22 -9.32 -17.92
C PHE A 244 2.51 -8.71 -17.32
N GLY A 245 3.66 -9.38 -17.48
CA GLY A 245 4.96 -8.92 -16.99
C GLY A 245 5.76 -8.08 -17.99
N LYS A 246 5.24 -7.85 -19.20
CA LYS A 246 5.95 -7.10 -20.26
C LYS A 246 5.21 -5.84 -20.67
N ALA A 247 5.94 -4.94 -21.32
CA ALA A 247 5.37 -3.79 -22.00
C ALA A 247 4.55 -4.31 -23.19
N ILE A 248 3.27 -3.96 -23.25
CA ILE A 248 2.39 -4.38 -24.35
C ILE A 248 2.77 -3.63 -25.64
N GLU A 249 3.14 -2.35 -25.50
CA GLU A 249 3.68 -1.52 -26.58
C GLU A 249 4.76 -0.59 -25.97
N PRO A 250 6.05 -0.97 -26.02
CA PRO A 250 7.13 -0.23 -25.34
C PRO A 250 7.41 1.16 -25.92
N SER A 251 6.87 1.46 -27.11
CA SER A 251 7.07 2.71 -27.84
C SER A 251 5.86 3.64 -27.84
N ILE A 252 4.85 3.42 -26.99
CA ILE A 252 3.69 4.33 -26.92
C ILE A 252 4.15 5.71 -26.46
N SER A 253 3.88 6.73 -27.27
CA SER A 253 3.94 8.13 -26.85
C SER A 253 2.69 8.49 -26.06
N TRP A 254 2.86 9.25 -24.98
CA TRP A 254 1.74 9.84 -24.24
C TRP A 254 0.91 10.76 -25.16
N GLY A 255 -0.42 10.68 -25.08
CA GLY A 255 -1.35 11.42 -25.95
C GLY A 255 -1.76 10.71 -27.24
N ASP A 256 -1.24 9.50 -27.52
CA ASP A 256 -1.66 8.72 -28.69
C ASP A 256 -2.88 7.84 -28.37
N ALA A 257 -4.07 8.37 -28.69
CA ALA A 257 -5.34 7.66 -28.52
C ALA A 257 -5.42 6.31 -29.25
N ALA A 258 -4.78 6.19 -30.43
CA ALA A 258 -4.77 4.93 -31.17
C ALA A 258 -3.91 3.87 -30.47
N ALA A 259 -2.81 4.29 -29.84
CA ALA A 259 -2.00 3.42 -29.00
C ALA A 259 -2.74 2.98 -27.73
N VAL A 260 -3.44 3.89 -27.06
CA VAL A 260 -4.29 3.55 -25.90
C VAL A 260 -5.38 2.55 -26.30
N THR A 261 -5.97 2.71 -27.47
CA THR A 261 -6.99 1.79 -28.01
C THR A 261 -6.43 0.37 -28.17
N ARG A 262 -5.32 0.21 -28.91
CA ARG A 262 -4.71 -1.11 -29.11
C ARG A 262 -4.26 -1.76 -27.81
N LEU A 263 -3.73 -0.94 -26.89
CA LEU A 263 -3.34 -1.39 -25.55
C LEU A 263 -4.55 -1.94 -24.80
N HIS A 264 -5.63 -1.15 -24.76
CA HIS A 264 -6.86 -1.52 -24.08
C HIS A 264 -7.46 -2.80 -24.65
N GLU A 265 -7.59 -2.91 -25.97
CA GLU A 265 -8.14 -4.11 -26.65
C GLU A 265 -7.37 -5.39 -26.29
N LYS A 266 -6.03 -5.33 -26.27
CA LYS A 266 -5.19 -6.47 -25.88
C LYS A 266 -5.41 -6.88 -24.42
N VAL A 267 -5.47 -5.90 -23.52
CA VAL A 267 -5.72 -6.16 -22.09
C VAL A 267 -7.14 -6.68 -21.86
N ALA A 268 -8.13 -6.11 -22.55
CA ALA A 268 -9.53 -6.52 -22.47
C ALA A 268 -9.71 -7.98 -22.92
N ALA A 269 -9.10 -8.37 -24.04
CA ALA A 269 -9.11 -9.77 -24.50
C ALA A 269 -8.49 -10.74 -23.48
N ALA A 270 -7.37 -10.37 -22.85
CA ALA A 270 -6.75 -11.14 -21.78
C ALA A 270 -7.65 -11.24 -20.53
N SER A 271 -8.29 -10.12 -20.15
CA SER A 271 -9.24 -10.05 -19.04
C SER A 271 -10.48 -10.92 -19.28
N ASP A 272 -11.06 -10.87 -20.48
CA ASP A 272 -12.22 -11.68 -20.86
C ASP A 272 -11.91 -13.18 -20.88
N LYS A 273 -10.71 -13.55 -21.35
CA LYS A 273 -10.23 -14.94 -21.29
C LYS A 273 -10.10 -15.42 -19.84
N LEU A 274 -9.52 -14.62 -18.96
CA LEU A 274 -9.42 -14.94 -17.53
C LEU A 274 -10.82 -15.08 -16.91
N LYS A 275 -11.71 -14.14 -17.19
CA LYS A 275 -13.10 -14.17 -16.72
C LYS A 275 -13.80 -15.46 -17.12
N ALA A 276 -13.73 -15.84 -18.39
CA ALA A 276 -14.34 -17.07 -18.90
C ALA A 276 -13.75 -18.33 -18.22
N TRP A 277 -12.42 -18.36 -18.05
CA TRP A 277 -11.74 -19.44 -17.34
C TRP A 277 -12.20 -19.54 -15.87
N LEU A 278 -12.27 -18.41 -15.15
CA LEU A 278 -12.76 -18.40 -13.77
C LEU A 278 -14.22 -18.84 -13.67
N GLN A 279 -15.09 -18.39 -14.59
CA GLN A 279 -16.50 -18.82 -14.63
C GLN A 279 -16.65 -20.33 -14.79
N GLN A 280 -15.73 -20.97 -15.52
CA GLN A 280 -15.74 -22.40 -15.73
C GLN A 280 -15.23 -23.19 -14.52
N TYR A 281 -14.13 -22.75 -13.90
CA TYR A 281 -13.39 -23.57 -12.94
C TYR A 281 -13.57 -23.17 -11.46
N LEU A 282 -13.97 -21.93 -11.17
CA LEU A 282 -14.00 -21.41 -9.79
C LEU A 282 -15.03 -22.11 -8.90
N ALA A 283 -16.25 -22.36 -9.40
CA ALA A 283 -17.30 -22.99 -8.60
C ALA A 283 -16.98 -24.46 -8.25
N PRO A 284 -16.57 -25.33 -9.20
CA PRO A 284 -16.13 -26.69 -8.87
C PRO A 284 -14.94 -26.73 -7.91
N TYR A 285 -13.95 -25.85 -8.10
CA TYR A 285 -12.80 -25.73 -7.21
C TYR A 285 -13.21 -25.38 -5.77
N ASN A 286 -14.10 -24.38 -5.61
CA ASN A 286 -14.61 -23.99 -4.30
C ASN A 286 -15.43 -25.10 -3.63
N ALA A 287 -16.16 -25.90 -4.40
CA ALA A 287 -16.87 -27.06 -3.88
C ALA A 287 -15.90 -28.10 -3.27
N PHE A 288 -14.77 -28.37 -3.94
CA PHE A 288 -13.74 -29.26 -3.37
C PHE A 288 -13.07 -28.66 -2.13
N LYS A 289 -12.75 -27.36 -2.13
CA LYS A 289 -12.24 -26.67 -0.93
C LYS A 289 -13.20 -26.81 0.25
N HIS A 290 -14.49 -26.56 0.03
CA HIS A 290 -15.51 -26.69 1.05
C HIS A 290 -15.59 -28.13 1.59
N GLN A 291 -15.59 -29.14 0.71
CA GLN A 291 -15.58 -30.55 1.13
C GLN A 291 -14.36 -30.88 2.00
N ILE A 292 -13.18 -30.36 1.66
CA ILE A 292 -11.96 -30.53 2.46
C ILE A 292 -12.13 -29.86 3.83
N GLU A 293 -12.61 -28.62 3.87
CA GLU A 293 -12.82 -27.86 5.10
C GLU A 293 -13.83 -28.54 6.04
N GLU A 294 -14.98 -28.98 5.53
CA GLU A 294 -16.00 -29.71 6.28
C GLU A 294 -15.45 -31.05 6.81
N ALA A 295 -14.78 -31.83 5.97
CA ALA A 295 -14.20 -33.11 6.38
C ALA A 295 -13.10 -32.92 7.44
N GLN A 296 -12.28 -31.86 7.32
CA GLN A 296 -11.28 -31.52 8.33
C GLN A 296 -11.90 -31.08 9.66
N GLN A 297 -13.02 -30.34 9.63
CA GLN A 297 -13.77 -30.01 10.84
C GLN A 297 -14.36 -31.25 11.49
N ALA A 298 -14.98 -32.14 10.71
CA ALA A 298 -15.51 -33.42 11.19
C ALA A 298 -14.41 -34.28 11.83
N LEU A 299 -13.22 -34.36 11.21
CA LEU A 299 -12.07 -35.08 11.76
C LEU A 299 -11.64 -34.57 13.14
N LYS A 300 -11.68 -33.25 13.38
CA LYS A 300 -11.33 -32.66 14.68
C LYS A 300 -12.32 -33.09 15.78
N GLU A 301 -13.62 -33.11 15.47
CA GLU A 301 -14.63 -33.52 16.43
C GLU A 301 -14.61 -35.04 16.67
N LEU A 302 -14.44 -35.84 15.62
CA LEU A 302 -14.30 -37.29 15.73
C LEU A 302 -13.07 -37.70 16.56
N ASP A 303 -11.95 -36.99 16.43
CA ASP A 303 -10.76 -37.24 17.25
C ASP A 303 -11.02 -36.97 18.75
N LYS A 304 -11.78 -35.92 19.07
CA LYS A 304 -12.20 -35.61 20.44
C LYS A 304 -13.11 -36.70 21.00
N GLN A 305 -14.11 -37.14 20.23
CA GLN A 305 -15.01 -38.23 20.62
C GLN A 305 -14.24 -39.54 20.79
N LEU A 306 -13.29 -39.84 19.92
CA LEU A 306 -12.43 -41.02 20.01
C LEU A 306 -11.62 -41.02 21.31
N LYS A 307 -11.07 -39.87 21.72
CA LYS A 307 -10.36 -39.71 23.00
C LYS A 307 -11.29 -39.98 24.19
N GLN A 308 -12.50 -39.45 24.16
CA GLN A 308 -13.51 -39.69 25.21
C GLN A 308 -13.93 -41.15 25.27
N ALA A 309 -14.20 -41.78 24.12
CA ALA A 309 -14.57 -43.19 24.03
C ALA A 309 -13.47 -44.11 24.56
N LYS A 310 -12.19 -43.80 24.28
CA LYS A 310 -11.03 -44.50 24.85
C LYS A 310 -10.95 -44.36 26.37
N ALA A 311 -11.17 -43.16 26.91
CA ALA A 311 -11.21 -42.96 28.36
C ALA A 311 -12.35 -43.73 29.02
N ALA A 312 -13.53 -43.76 28.40
CA ALA A 312 -14.68 -44.54 28.88
C ALA A 312 -14.41 -46.05 28.82
N GLN A 313 -13.79 -46.55 27.75
CA GLN A 313 -13.38 -47.94 27.62
C GLN A 313 -12.43 -48.36 28.77
N GLN A 314 -11.47 -47.49 29.11
CA GLN A 314 -10.54 -47.71 30.22
C GLN A 314 -11.26 -47.72 31.57
N ALA A 315 -12.18 -46.78 31.81
CA ALA A 315 -12.98 -46.74 33.04
C ALA A 315 -13.89 -47.98 33.18
N ALA A 316 -14.34 -48.56 32.07
CA ALA A 316 -15.23 -49.71 32.03
C ALA A 316 -14.52 -51.07 32.14
N GLN A 317 -13.21 -51.15 32.37
CA GLN A 317 -12.43 -52.41 32.36
C GLN A 317 -12.98 -53.52 33.27
N HIS A 318 -13.70 -53.17 34.34
CA HIS A 318 -14.30 -54.13 35.28
C HIS A 318 -15.79 -54.43 35.01
N ASN A 319 -16.37 -53.83 33.98
CA ASN A 319 -17.75 -54.05 33.55
C ASN A 319 -17.75 -54.53 32.09
N SER A 320 -17.93 -55.83 31.89
CA SER A 320 -17.86 -56.49 30.57
C SER A 320 -18.75 -55.83 29.52
N ASP A 321 -19.99 -55.48 29.88
CA ASP A 321 -20.96 -54.90 28.94
C ASP A 321 -20.60 -53.48 28.57
N ALA A 322 -20.24 -52.64 29.55
CA ALA A 322 -19.81 -51.26 29.30
C ALA A 322 -18.51 -51.23 28.49
N HIS A 323 -17.57 -52.14 28.74
CA HIS A 323 -16.34 -52.27 27.98
C HIS A 323 -16.64 -52.68 26.52
N LYS A 324 -17.55 -53.64 26.30
CA LYS A 324 -17.98 -54.06 24.96
C LYS A 324 -18.63 -52.92 24.19
N GLN A 325 -19.48 -52.12 24.84
CA GLN A 325 -20.11 -50.94 24.23
C GLN A 325 -19.07 -49.88 23.84
N ALA A 326 -18.15 -49.53 24.74
CA ALA A 326 -17.10 -48.56 24.45
C ALA A 326 -16.17 -49.03 23.31
N THR A 327 -15.87 -50.33 23.25
CA THR A 327 -15.10 -50.93 22.16
C THR A 327 -15.81 -50.82 20.82
N ALA A 328 -17.12 -51.09 20.77
CA ALA A 328 -17.92 -50.92 19.56
C ALA A 328 -17.97 -49.46 19.09
N ALA A 329 -18.13 -48.51 20.01
CA ALA A 329 -18.12 -47.08 19.72
C ALA A 329 -16.77 -46.61 19.13
N ILE A 330 -15.65 -47.09 19.68
CA ILE A 330 -14.31 -46.81 19.13
C ILE A 330 -14.18 -47.32 17.69
N ALA A 331 -14.63 -48.54 17.41
CA ALA A 331 -14.57 -49.12 16.06
C ALA A 331 -15.42 -48.33 15.04
N GLN A 332 -16.59 -47.85 15.46
CA GLN A 332 -17.42 -46.97 14.64
C GLN A 332 -16.72 -45.64 14.35
N LEU A 333 -16.21 -44.95 15.38
CA LEU A 333 -15.50 -43.67 15.22
C LEU A 333 -14.27 -43.81 14.33
N GLN A 334 -13.53 -44.91 14.42
CA GLN A 334 -12.40 -45.19 13.52
C GLN A 334 -12.84 -45.34 12.06
N THR A 335 -13.99 -45.96 11.81
CA THR A 335 -14.57 -46.09 10.46
C THR A 335 -14.99 -44.73 9.90
N GLU A 336 -15.59 -43.88 10.73
CA GLU A 336 -15.98 -42.52 10.36
C GLU A 336 -14.76 -41.63 10.07
N ILE A 337 -13.72 -41.70 10.92
CA ILE A 337 -12.44 -41.01 10.69
C ILE A 337 -11.83 -41.42 9.34
N LYS A 338 -11.76 -42.73 9.06
CA LYS A 338 -11.23 -43.23 7.79
C LYS A 338 -12.04 -42.71 6.60
N THR A 339 -13.36 -42.64 6.74
CA THR A 339 -14.25 -42.10 5.70
C THR A 339 -13.95 -40.63 5.42
N GLN A 340 -13.84 -39.80 6.45
CA GLN A 340 -13.50 -38.37 6.30
C GLN A 340 -12.09 -38.17 5.72
N GLN A 341 -11.12 -39.00 6.11
CA GLN A 341 -9.77 -38.98 5.53
C GLN A 341 -9.78 -39.29 4.03
N GLU A 342 -10.56 -40.28 3.59
CA GLU A 342 -10.68 -40.59 2.15
C GLU A 342 -11.42 -39.48 1.38
N ILE A 343 -12.36 -38.74 1.99
CA ILE A 343 -12.98 -37.54 1.38
C ILE A 343 -11.90 -36.48 1.11
N VAL A 344 -11.11 -36.11 2.13
CA VAL A 344 -10.02 -35.13 1.99
C VAL A 344 -9.04 -35.57 0.91
N LYS A 345 -8.57 -36.81 0.99
CA LYS A 345 -7.59 -37.36 0.04
C LYS A 345 -8.13 -37.39 -1.39
N THR A 346 -9.39 -37.75 -1.58
CA THR A 346 -10.02 -37.78 -2.91
C THR A 346 -10.10 -36.37 -3.49
N ALA A 347 -10.64 -35.41 -2.74
CA ALA A 347 -10.75 -34.01 -3.17
C ALA A 347 -9.38 -33.39 -3.48
N GLU A 348 -8.37 -33.61 -2.64
CA GLU A 348 -7.00 -33.15 -2.90
C GLU A 348 -6.40 -33.80 -4.16
N THR A 349 -6.63 -35.09 -4.37
CA THR A 349 -6.16 -35.80 -5.56
C THR A 349 -6.82 -35.24 -6.81
N THR A 350 -8.11 -34.95 -6.76
CA THR A 350 -8.84 -34.30 -7.86
C THR A 350 -8.29 -32.91 -8.17
N ILE A 351 -8.04 -32.08 -7.16
CA ILE A 351 -7.42 -30.75 -7.34
C ILE A 351 -6.03 -30.88 -7.99
N LYS A 352 -5.20 -31.83 -7.53
CA LYS A 352 -3.84 -32.04 -8.05
C LYS A 352 -3.81 -32.66 -9.45
N ALA A 353 -4.86 -33.39 -9.83
CA ALA A 353 -4.95 -34.06 -11.13
C ALA A 353 -5.43 -33.12 -12.25
N ASP A 354 -6.14 -32.04 -11.92
CA ASP A 354 -6.58 -31.03 -12.89
C ASP A 354 -5.60 -29.85 -12.92
N GLU A 355 -4.98 -29.61 -14.08
CA GLU A 355 -4.04 -28.51 -14.28
C GLU A 355 -4.69 -27.15 -13.97
N ASN A 356 -5.96 -26.95 -14.32
CA ASN A 356 -6.68 -25.70 -14.03
C ASN A 356 -6.85 -25.48 -12.54
N PHE A 357 -7.18 -26.53 -11.77
CA PHE A 357 -7.29 -26.41 -10.31
C PHE A 357 -5.96 -26.14 -9.64
N THR A 358 -4.85 -26.64 -10.21
CA THR A 358 -3.51 -26.34 -9.72
C THR A 358 -3.16 -24.86 -9.91
N HIS A 359 -3.41 -24.29 -11.11
CA HIS A 359 -3.22 -22.86 -11.37
C HIS A 359 -4.18 -21.98 -10.57
N LEU A 360 -5.44 -22.41 -10.43
CA LEU A 360 -6.42 -21.70 -9.61
C LEU A 360 -6.06 -21.73 -8.12
N GLN A 361 -5.50 -22.83 -7.61
CA GLN A 361 -4.99 -22.90 -6.24
C GLN A 361 -3.83 -21.93 -6.00
N ALA A 362 -2.92 -21.77 -6.98
CA ALA A 362 -1.84 -20.79 -6.90
C ALA A 362 -2.37 -19.35 -6.90
N LEU A 363 -3.38 -19.04 -7.73
CA LEU A 363 -4.05 -17.73 -7.73
C LEU A 363 -4.84 -17.48 -6.44
N ASP A 364 -5.60 -18.45 -5.94
CA ASP A 364 -6.41 -18.35 -4.73
C ASP A 364 -5.55 -18.05 -3.49
N ALA A 365 -4.37 -18.66 -3.40
CA ALA A 365 -3.41 -18.38 -2.32
C ALA A 365 -2.95 -16.91 -2.29
N LEU A 366 -3.01 -16.20 -3.42
CA LEU A 366 -2.53 -14.82 -3.56
C LEU A 366 -3.68 -13.80 -3.64
N HIS A 367 -4.83 -14.20 -4.18
CA HIS A 367 -5.95 -13.35 -4.59
C HIS A 367 -7.34 -13.97 -4.32
N GLY A 368 -7.48 -14.95 -3.42
CA GLY A 368 -8.74 -15.69 -3.22
C GLY A 368 -9.97 -14.82 -2.98
N LYS A 369 -9.83 -13.68 -2.29
CA LYS A 369 -10.92 -12.72 -2.08
C LYS A 369 -11.37 -11.97 -3.35
N ASP A 370 -10.52 -11.89 -4.36
CA ASP A 370 -10.73 -11.12 -5.60
C ASP A 370 -11.27 -12.01 -6.73
N LEU A 371 -11.04 -13.34 -6.68
CA LEU A 371 -11.38 -14.28 -7.75
C LEU A 371 -12.87 -14.29 -8.13
N LEU A 372 -13.77 -14.14 -7.13
CA LEU A 372 -15.20 -14.04 -7.41
C LEU A 372 -15.51 -12.81 -8.26
N GLU A 373 -14.91 -11.66 -7.92
CA GLU A 373 -15.12 -10.43 -8.66
C GLU A 373 -14.52 -10.52 -10.07
N TRP A 374 -13.33 -11.12 -10.21
CA TRP A 374 -12.70 -11.35 -11.51
C TRP A 374 -13.51 -12.30 -12.39
N SER A 375 -14.20 -13.29 -11.81
CA SER A 375 -15.12 -14.16 -12.55
C SER A 375 -16.37 -13.41 -13.09
N GLN A 376 -16.73 -12.28 -12.47
CA GLN A 376 -17.91 -11.50 -12.86
C GLN A 376 -17.54 -10.39 -13.85
N TYR A 377 -16.43 -9.69 -13.61
CA TYR A 377 -16.06 -8.47 -14.33
C TYR A 377 -14.76 -8.57 -15.11
N GLY A 378 -13.94 -9.59 -14.87
CA GLY A 378 -12.54 -9.64 -15.34
C GLY A 378 -11.62 -8.78 -14.46
N ILE A 379 -10.42 -8.52 -14.98
CA ILE A 379 -9.34 -7.72 -14.33
C ILE A 379 -9.05 -6.41 -15.08
N GLN A 380 -9.91 -6.08 -16.05
CA GLN A 380 -9.91 -4.83 -16.78
C GLN A 380 -11.35 -4.43 -17.02
N SER A 381 -11.82 -3.47 -16.23
CA SER A 381 -13.18 -2.92 -16.28
C SER A 381 -13.20 -1.43 -16.61
N ILE A 382 -12.04 -0.78 -16.71
CA ILE A 382 -11.92 0.61 -17.18
C ILE A 382 -12.48 0.70 -18.62
N PRO A 383 -13.50 1.55 -18.87
CA PRO A 383 -14.01 1.79 -20.21
C PRO A 383 -12.92 2.34 -21.14
N LEU A 384 -12.91 1.91 -22.40
CA LEU A 384 -11.95 2.39 -23.39
C LEU A 384 -12.05 3.91 -23.53
N GLU A 385 -13.27 4.43 -23.56
CA GLU A 385 -13.59 5.84 -23.70
C GLU A 385 -12.96 6.67 -22.58
N LEU A 386 -12.95 6.12 -21.36
CA LEU A 386 -12.31 6.75 -20.21
C LEU A 386 -10.79 6.79 -20.35
N ALA A 387 -10.18 5.67 -20.74
CA ALA A 387 -8.74 5.61 -20.94
C ALA A 387 -8.28 6.61 -22.03
N ILE A 388 -9.03 6.72 -23.13
CA ILE A 388 -8.77 7.69 -24.20
C ILE A 388 -8.93 9.13 -23.69
N ALA A 389 -10.04 9.45 -23.02
CA ALA A 389 -10.30 10.81 -22.54
C ALA A 389 -9.26 11.27 -21.50
N MET A 390 -8.92 10.40 -20.55
CA MET A 390 -7.85 10.67 -19.58
C MET A 390 -6.51 10.90 -20.28
N ASN A 391 -6.18 10.09 -21.30
CA ASN A 391 -4.94 10.28 -22.04
C ASN A 391 -4.91 11.59 -22.85
N ALA A 392 -6.05 11.99 -23.43
CA ALA A 392 -6.18 13.27 -24.15
C ALA A 392 -5.96 14.48 -23.22
N LEU A 393 -6.30 14.36 -21.94
CA LEU A 393 -6.04 15.36 -20.89
C LEU A 393 -4.61 15.27 -20.32
N GLY A 394 -3.75 14.43 -20.91
CA GLY A 394 -2.35 14.28 -20.54
C GLY A 394 -2.13 13.43 -19.29
N PHE A 395 -3.14 12.67 -18.82
CA PHE A 395 -2.93 11.66 -17.79
C PHE A 395 -2.21 10.43 -18.37
N ARG A 396 -1.33 9.87 -17.56
CA ARG A 396 -0.67 8.60 -17.81
C ARG A 396 -1.52 7.48 -17.26
N TRP A 397 -1.63 6.38 -18.00
CA TRP A 397 -2.36 5.19 -17.54
C TRP A 397 -1.38 4.07 -17.15
N GLY A 398 -1.59 3.47 -15.98
CA GLY A 398 -0.71 2.44 -15.43
C GLY A 398 -0.63 1.14 -16.25
N GLN A 399 -1.53 0.93 -17.22
CA GLN A 399 -1.37 -0.15 -18.21
C GLN A 399 -0.16 0.05 -19.14
N GLN A 400 0.35 1.27 -19.26
CA GLN A 400 1.50 1.61 -20.10
C GLN A 400 2.85 1.29 -19.43
N TYR A 401 2.84 0.82 -18.17
CA TYR A 401 4.07 0.44 -17.47
C TYR A 401 4.77 -0.77 -18.11
N LYS A 402 6.11 -0.75 -18.04
CA LYS A 402 6.97 -1.70 -18.77
C LYS A 402 7.02 -3.10 -18.17
N SER A 403 7.03 -3.22 -16.85
CA SER A 403 7.27 -4.50 -16.14
C SER A 403 6.09 -4.98 -15.31
N LYS A 404 5.00 -4.21 -15.31
CA LYS A 404 3.83 -4.42 -14.45
C LYS A 404 2.58 -3.86 -15.11
N LYS A 405 1.42 -4.21 -14.59
CA LYS A 405 0.13 -3.69 -15.06
C LYS A 405 -0.62 -3.10 -13.88
N ASP A 406 -1.04 -1.86 -14.05
CA ASP A 406 -1.79 -1.12 -13.03
C ASP A 406 -3.02 -0.50 -13.69
N GLY A 407 -4.04 -1.33 -13.93
CA GLY A 407 -5.21 -0.94 -14.72
C GLY A 407 -6.03 0.17 -14.08
N MET A 408 -6.06 0.23 -12.75
CA MET A 408 -6.80 1.22 -11.99
C MET A 408 -6.18 2.62 -12.03
N HIS A 409 -4.89 2.71 -12.36
CA HIS A 409 -4.07 3.87 -12.02
C HIS A 409 -4.00 4.90 -13.13
N PHE A 410 -4.40 6.14 -12.84
CA PHE A 410 -4.18 7.31 -13.70
C PHE A 410 -3.41 8.40 -12.95
N GLU A 411 -2.40 8.99 -13.57
CA GLU A 411 -1.51 9.93 -12.88
C GLU A 411 -1.02 11.09 -13.74
N LEU A 412 -0.64 12.17 -13.05
CA LEU A 412 0.24 13.22 -13.53
C LEU A 412 1.59 13.08 -12.82
N LEU A 413 2.69 13.30 -13.54
CA LEU A 413 4.00 13.29 -12.90
C LEU A 413 4.22 14.56 -12.08
N ALA A 414 4.55 14.41 -10.80
CA ALA A 414 4.79 15.53 -9.90
C ALA A 414 5.87 16.49 -10.43
N GLU A 415 6.95 15.97 -11.02
CA GLU A 415 8.03 16.77 -11.60
C GLU A 415 7.62 17.60 -12.82
N GLU A 416 6.52 17.24 -13.49
CA GLU A 416 5.99 17.97 -14.65
C GLU A 416 5.05 19.10 -14.24
N VAL A 417 4.42 19.02 -13.07
CA VAL A 417 3.33 19.96 -12.68
C VAL A 417 3.53 20.68 -11.34
N ILE A 418 4.45 20.24 -10.47
CA ILE A 418 4.74 20.91 -9.20
C ILE A 418 6.16 21.49 -9.22
N SER A 419 6.25 22.81 -9.06
CA SER A 419 7.54 23.48 -8.89
C SER A 419 8.22 23.06 -7.57
N LYS A 420 9.49 22.64 -7.67
CA LYS A 420 10.33 22.30 -6.51
C LYS A 420 10.79 23.53 -5.70
N ALA A 421 10.79 24.72 -6.30
CA ALA A 421 11.40 25.94 -5.75
C ALA A 421 10.46 26.85 -4.92
N GLY A 422 9.30 26.34 -4.47
CA GLY A 422 8.20 27.15 -3.93
C GLY A 422 8.29 27.64 -2.48
#